data_AF-A0A920QYP9-F1
#
_entry.id   AF-A0A920QYP9-F1
#
_cell.length_a   1.000
_cell.length_b   1.000
_cell.length_c   1.000
_cell.angle_alpha   90.00
_cell.angle_beta   90.00
_cell.angle_gamma   90.00
#
_symmetry.space_group_name_H-M   'P 1'
#
loop_
_entity.id
_entity.type
_entity.pdbx_description
1 polymer ?
#
loop_
_entity_poly.entity_id
_entity_poly.type
_entity_poly.pdbx_seq_one_letter_code
_entity_poly.pdbx_strand_id
1 'polypeptide(L)'
;MSPAQNGLNDMIDSLTFHDPLVPLIGNVTAKPLKTAEDVREELRLQLTSCVQWNDTIKLMVEAGINDFYEIGHGEYSLEWSNAFSVNLMSQTSTISHQSSHTQALLN
;
A
#
# COMPACT_ATOMS: atom_id res chain seq x y z
N MET A 1 -0.83 -24.11 -4.72
CA MET A 1 -0.74 -22.90 -3.87
C MET A 1 -1.33 -23.08 -2.48
N SER A 2 -2.19 -24.08 -2.24
CA SER A 2 -2.84 -24.32 -0.94
C SER A 2 -1.91 -24.48 0.27
N PRO A 3 -0.72 -25.14 0.20
CA PRO A 3 0.14 -25.28 1.38
C PRO A 3 0.70 -23.95 1.89
N ALA A 4 1.08 -23.04 0.98
CA ALA A 4 1.62 -21.74 1.33
C ALA A 4 0.53 -20.81 1.90
N GLN A 5 -0.68 -20.88 1.35
CA GLN A 5 -1.82 -20.14 1.87
C GLN A 5 -2.21 -20.60 3.28
N ASN A 6 -2.22 -21.91 3.53
CA ASN A 6 -2.52 -22.44 4.86
C ASN A 6 -1.49 -21.97 5.90
N GLY A 7 -0.20 -22.07 5.60
CA GLY A 7 0.84 -21.61 6.53
C GLY A 7 0.79 -20.10 6.78
N LEU A 8 0.43 -19.29 5.77
CA LEU A 8 0.19 -17.87 5.94
C LEU A 8 -1.03 -17.58 6.82
N ASN A 9 -2.14 -18.31 6.60
CA ASN A 9 -3.37 -18.16 7.38
C ASN A 9 -3.12 -18.52 8.85
N ASP A 10 -2.45 -19.63 9.14
CA ASP A 10 -2.10 -20.02 10.51
C ASP A 10 -1.28 -18.93 11.23
N MET A 11 -0.33 -18.32 10.51
CA MET A 11 0.46 -17.20 11.03
C MET A 11 -0.41 -15.97 11.28
N ILE A 12 -1.23 -15.55 10.31
CA ILE A 12 -2.17 -14.43 10.46
C ILE A 12 -3.08 -14.65 11.67
N ASP A 13 -3.58 -15.86 11.87
CA ASP A 13 -4.51 -16.20 12.94
C ASP A 13 -3.85 -16.12 14.33
N SER A 14 -2.54 -16.33 14.40
CA SER A 14 -1.77 -16.16 15.63
C SER A 14 -1.50 -14.69 15.99
N LEU A 15 -1.70 -13.74 15.07
CA LEU A 15 -1.43 -12.32 15.29
C LEU A 15 -2.63 -11.58 15.89
N THR A 16 -2.31 -10.60 16.74
CA THR A 16 -3.28 -9.62 17.24
C THR A 16 -3.33 -8.42 16.28
N PHE A 17 -4.51 -8.15 15.75
CA PHE A 17 -4.76 -7.00 14.87
C PHE A 17 -5.47 -5.89 15.65
N HIS A 18 -5.22 -4.65 15.24
CA HIS A 18 -5.88 -3.46 15.76
C HIS A 18 -6.47 -2.69 14.58
N ASP A 19 -7.49 -1.88 14.87
CA ASP A 19 -8.10 -1.04 13.85
C ASP A 19 -7.06 -0.05 13.29
N PRO A 20 -7.00 0.15 11.97
CA PRO A 20 -6.08 1.10 11.36
C PRO A 20 -6.29 2.53 11.88
N LEU A 21 -5.20 3.18 12.28
CA LEU A 21 -5.23 4.60 12.69
C LEU A 21 -5.43 5.56 11.51
N VAL A 22 -5.06 5.10 10.31
CA VAL A 22 -5.22 5.82 9.05
C VAL A 22 -5.96 4.94 8.04
N PRO A 23 -6.73 5.51 7.10
CA PRO A 23 -7.41 4.72 6.08
C PRO A 23 -6.42 3.89 5.25
N LEU A 24 -6.60 2.58 5.23
CA LEU A 24 -5.86 1.65 4.37
C LEU A 24 -6.74 1.25 3.20
N ILE A 25 -6.18 1.16 1.99
CA ILE A 25 -6.89 0.58 0.84
C ILE A 25 -6.33 -0.81 0.57
N GLY A 26 -7.21 -1.81 0.54
CA GLY A 26 -6.84 -3.21 0.33
C GLY A 26 -6.35 -3.49 -1.09
N ASN A 27 -5.30 -4.30 -1.22
CA ASN A 27 -4.71 -4.69 -2.50
C ASN A 27 -5.62 -5.62 -3.32
N VAL A 28 -6.40 -6.47 -2.68
CA VAL A 28 -7.32 -7.43 -3.31
C VAL A 28 -8.68 -6.80 -3.57
N THR A 29 -9.20 -6.04 -2.61
CA THR A 29 -10.57 -5.50 -2.69
C THR A 29 -10.65 -4.10 -3.32
N ALA A 30 -9.54 -3.36 -3.38
CA ALA A 30 -9.50 -1.94 -3.75
C ALA A 30 -10.50 -1.09 -2.94
N LYS A 31 -10.66 -1.39 -1.64
CA LYS A 31 -11.61 -0.72 -0.75
C LYS A 31 -10.94 -0.25 0.55
N PRO A 32 -11.50 0.77 1.21
CA PRO A 32 -11.03 1.17 2.53
C PRO A 32 -11.26 0.06 3.57
N LEU A 33 -10.19 -0.37 4.23
CA LEU A 33 -10.21 -1.29 5.36
C LEU A 33 -10.25 -0.46 6.64
N LYS A 34 -11.28 -0.67 7.47
CA LYS A 34 -11.53 0.18 8.65
C LYS A 34 -11.37 -0.56 9.96
N THR A 35 -11.44 -1.88 9.93
CA THR A 35 -11.36 -2.72 11.12
C THR A 35 -10.18 -3.68 11.04
N ALA A 36 -9.74 -4.14 12.21
CA ALA A 36 -8.78 -5.22 12.35
C ALA A 36 -9.16 -6.47 11.53
N GLU A 37 -10.45 -6.79 11.48
CA GLU A 37 -10.95 -7.96 10.76
C GLU A 37 -10.92 -7.77 9.24
N ASP A 38 -11.25 -6.57 8.74
CA ASP A 38 -11.11 -6.27 7.31
C ASP A 38 -9.66 -6.49 6.84
N VAL A 39 -8.68 -6.05 7.64
CA VAL A 39 -7.25 -6.22 7.34
C VAL A 39 -6.86 -7.69 7.39
N ARG A 40 -7.34 -8.44 8.39
CA ARG A 40 -7.07 -9.87 8.53
C ARG A 40 -7.55 -10.64 7.29
N GLU A 41 -8.79 -10.41 6.88
CA GLU A 41 -9.39 -11.09 5.72
C GLU A 41 -8.69 -10.71 4.42
N GLU A 42 -8.34 -9.44 4.25
CA GLU A 42 -7.58 -8.98 3.09
C GLU A 42 -6.24 -9.72 2.93
N LEU A 43 -5.49 -9.87 4.03
CA LEU A 43 -4.19 -10.55 4.04
C LEU A 43 -4.31 -12.05 3.73
N ARG A 44 -5.36 -12.72 4.22
CA ARG A 44 -5.62 -14.15 3.93
C ARG A 44 -5.87 -14.38 2.43
N LEU A 45 -6.52 -13.43 1.76
CA LEU A 45 -6.84 -13.51 0.33
C LEU A 45 -5.65 -13.15 -0.56
N GLN A 46 -4.75 -12.29 -0.09
CA GLN A 46 -3.69 -11.65 -0.89
C GLN A 46 -2.82 -12.63 -1.66
N LEU A 47 -2.41 -13.75 -1.07
CA LEU A 47 -1.49 -14.70 -1.72
C LEU A 47 -2.09 -15.39 -2.95
N THR A 48 -3.42 -15.43 -3.04
CA THR A 48 -4.16 -16.14 -4.11
C THR A 48 -4.97 -15.23 -4.99
N SER A 49 -4.88 -13.92 -4.77
CA SER A 49 -5.66 -12.92 -5.46
C SER A 49 -4.78 -11.96 -6.27
N CYS A 50 -5.33 -11.39 -7.34
CA CYS A 50 -4.66 -10.34 -8.09
C CYS A 50 -4.62 -9.04 -7.29
N VAL A 51 -3.55 -8.27 -7.47
CA VAL A 51 -3.44 -6.91 -6.92
C VAL A 51 -4.23 -5.94 -7.80
N GLN A 52 -5.21 -5.26 -7.23
CA GLN A 52 -6.11 -4.29 -7.87
C GLN A 52 -5.54 -2.87 -7.83
N TRP A 53 -4.32 -2.70 -8.34
CA TRP A 53 -3.62 -1.41 -8.30
C TRP A 53 -4.37 -0.30 -9.05
N ASN A 54 -4.83 -0.60 -10.27
CA ASN A 54 -5.54 0.37 -11.09
C ASN A 54 -6.81 0.89 -10.41
N ASP A 55 -7.59 0.00 -9.80
CA ASP A 55 -8.83 0.37 -9.13
C ASP A 55 -8.55 1.11 -7.81
N THR A 56 -7.46 0.76 -7.13
CA THR A 56 -6.96 1.50 -5.96
C THR A 56 -6.62 2.94 -6.31
N ILE A 57 -5.86 3.17 -7.38
CA ILE A 57 -5.50 4.52 -7.82
C ILE A 57 -6.71 5.31 -8.29
N LYS A 58 -7.62 4.69 -9.06
CA LYS A 58 -8.89 5.35 -9.46
C LYS A 58 -9.68 5.81 -8.25
N LEU A 59 -9.85 4.94 -7.24
CA LEU A 59 -10.54 5.28 -6.01
C LEU A 59 -9.89 6.48 -5.30
N MET A 60 -8.56 6.49 -5.21
CA MET A 60 -7.83 7.60 -4.57
C MET A 60 -8.00 8.93 -5.33
N VAL A 61 -7.90 8.90 -6.66
CA VAL A 61 -8.11 10.09 -7.51
C VAL A 61 -9.55 10.58 -7.42
N GLU A 62 -10.54 9.68 -7.46
CA GLU A 62 -11.96 10.03 -7.29
C GLU A 62 -12.26 10.62 -5.90
N ALA A 63 -11.49 10.21 -4.88
CA ALA A 63 -11.53 10.79 -3.54
C ALA A 63 -10.80 12.15 -3.43
N GLY A 64 -10.23 12.66 -4.53
CA GLY A 64 -9.55 13.96 -4.59
C GLY A 64 -8.09 13.94 -4.16
N ILE A 65 -7.46 12.77 -4.03
CA ILE A 65 -6.03 12.63 -3.73
C ILE A 65 -5.22 12.87 -5.01
N ASN A 66 -4.31 13.84 -4.97
CA ASN A 66 -3.47 14.21 -6.10
C ASN A 66 -1.97 13.97 -5.86
N ASP A 67 -1.56 13.90 -4.59
CA ASP A 67 -0.16 13.73 -4.19
C ASP A 67 0.06 12.32 -3.66
N PHE A 68 1.08 11.64 -4.19
CA PHE A 68 1.44 10.28 -3.81
C PHE A 68 2.90 10.24 -3.36
N TYR A 69 3.13 9.69 -2.17
CA TYR A 69 4.46 9.51 -1.61
C TYR A 69 4.76 8.01 -1.48
N GLU A 70 5.80 7.55 -2.18
CA GLU A 70 6.26 6.16 -2.08
C GLU A 70 7.22 6.03 -0.89
N ILE A 71 6.94 5.06 -0.02
CA ILE A 71 7.79 4.74 1.14
C ILE A 71 8.41 3.37 0.91
N GLY A 72 9.71 3.34 0.60
CA GLY A 72 10.45 2.11 0.33
C GLY A 72 11.93 2.37 0.09
N HIS A 73 12.76 1.31 0.15
CA HIS A 73 14.17 1.40 -0.21
C HIS A 73 14.28 1.34 -1.74
N GLY A 74 14.58 2.47 -2.37
CA GLY A 74 14.64 2.60 -3.83
C GLY A 74 15.97 2.14 -4.41
N GLU A 75 15.90 1.28 -5.44
CA GLU A 75 16.65 1.38 -6.71
C GLU A 75 16.01 0.50 -7.82
N TYR A 76 15.26 -0.56 -7.48
CA TYR A 76 14.69 -1.51 -8.46
C TYR A 76 13.23 -1.27 -8.92
N SER A 77 12.55 -0.24 -8.42
CA SER A 77 11.11 0.00 -8.71
C SER A 77 10.86 0.95 -9.89
N LEU A 78 11.86 1.75 -10.28
CA LEU A 78 11.71 2.83 -11.28
C LEU A 78 11.46 2.33 -12.72
N GLU A 79 11.66 1.04 -13.00
CA GLU A 79 11.37 0.48 -14.33
C GLU A 79 9.86 0.23 -14.54
N TRP A 80 9.12 -0.10 -13.48
CA TRP A 80 7.66 -0.22 -13.53
C TRP A 80 6.95 1.14 -13.57
N SER A 81 7.59 2.19 -13.05
CA SER A 81 7.09 3.56 -13.15
C SER A 81 7.13 4.08 -14.59
N ASN A 82 8.20 3.79 -15.36
CA ASN A 82 8.37 4.29 -16.72
C ASN A 82 7.64 3.48 -17.80
N ALA A 83 7.34 2.19 -17.57
CA ALA A 83 6.55 1.38 -18.50
C ALA A 83 5.04 1.66 -18.46
N PHE A 84 4.54 2.33 -17.40
CA PHE A 84 3.11 2.53 -17.14
C PHE A 84 2.76 4.02 -17.01
N SER A 85 3.21 4.83 -17.96
CA SER A 85 2.82 6.23 -18.09
C SER A 85 1.33 6.39 -18.41
N VAL A 86 0.48 6.43 -17.38
CA VAL A 86 -0.72 7.27 -17.41
C VAL A 86 -0.37 8.54 -16.65
N ASN A 87 0.13 9.50 -17.42
CA ASN A 87 0.13 10.94 -17.18
C ASN A 87 -0.31 11.42 -15.76
N LEU A 88 0.57 11.27 -14.79
CA LEU A 88 0.53 11.99 -13.52
C LEU A 88 1.94 12.57 -13.29
N MET A 89 2.32 13.50 -14.18
CA MET A 89 3.44 14.39 -13.92
C MET A 89 3.05 15.35 -12.79
N SER A 90 3.48 15.05 -11.57
CA SER A 90 4.07 16.04 -10.66
C SER A 90 4.63 15.33 -9.43
N GLN A 91 5.94 15.14 -9.44
CA GLN A 91 6.82 15.04 -8.25
C GLN A 91 6.60 13.86 -7.31
N THR A 92 7.04 12.66 -7.73
CA THR A 92 7.42 11.60 -6.79
C THR A 92 8.74 12.01 -6.10
N SER A 93 8.65 12.54 -4.88
CA SER A 93 9.83 12.74 -4.03
C SER A 93 10.13 11.44 -3.30
N THR A 94 11.13 10.69 -3.76
CA THR A 94 11.65 9.52 -3.03
C THR A 94 12.39 10.02 -1.80
N ILE A 95 11.87 9.74 -0.60
CA ILE A 95 12.62 9.97 0.65
C ILE A 95 13.45 8.72 0.90
N SER A 96 14.66 8.69 0.33
CA SER A 96 15.68 7.71 0.70
C SER A 96 16.33 8.16 2.01
N HIS A 97 16.23 7.31 3.04
CA HIS A 97 16.74 7.61 4.37
C HIS A 97 18.27 7.49 4.41
N GLN A 98 18.98 8.58 4.13
CA GLN A 98 20.29 8.85 4.73
C GLN A 98 20.21 10.17 5.52
N SER A 99 20.27 10.02 6.84
CA SER A 99 20.88 10.92 7.83
C SER A 99 20.73 12.44 7.66
N SER A 100 20.22 13.08 8.72
CA SER A 100 20.20 14.53 9.02
C SER A 100 19.05 15.32 8.40
N HIS A 101 18.04 15.69 9.18
CA HIS A 101 17.77 17.08 9.56
C HIS A 101 16.44 17.24 10.31
N THR A 102 16.58 17.51 11.61
CA THR A 102 15.58 18.10 12.49
C THR A 102 15.39 19.57 12.09
N GLN A 103 14.56 19.91 11.09
CA GLN A 103 14.00 21.26 10.91
C GLN A 103 13.08 21.34 9.69
N ALA A 104 11.78 21.09 9.89
CA ALA A 104 10.72 21.54 8.97
C ALA A 104 9.34 21.54 9.64
N LEU A 105 9.25 21.97 10.90
CA LEU A 105 7.99 22.33 11.54
C LEU A 105 8.15 23.73 12.13
N LEU A 106 8.07 24.74 11.26
CA LEU A 106 7.71 26.14 11.53
C LEU A 106 7.85 26.91 10.20
N ASN A 107 6.77 26.91 9.43
CA ASN A 107 6.22 28.05 8.69
C ASN A 107 4.93 27.62 7.98
#